data_AF-A0A3E0EPW4-F1
#
_entry.id   AF-A0A3E0EPW4-F1
#
_cell.length_a   1.000
_cell.length_b   1.000
_cell.length_c   1.000
_cell.angle_alpha   90.00
_cell.angle_beta   90.00
_cell.angle_gamma   90.00
#
_symmetry.space_group_name_H-M   'P 1'
#
loop_
_entity.id
_entity.type
_entity.pdbx_description
1 polymer ?
#
loop_
_entity_poly.entity_id
_entity_poly.type
_entity_poly.pdbx_seq_one_letter_code
_entity_poly.pdbx_strand_id
1 'polypeptide(L)'
;MMKYILGIAALLFFSCGNKEDILLPKADRTIVKEVMDLSPIYIFFRVNGKDTLAEVNRKNSISTTNWILNIDKRLPLRLVIPEVMKLQEKRRGDSAHKNEAAQNYYSYADSIGKNLAFIPFTNVHYKMVKPKAEVIVFFDKSNKIWVNGLMIKNDKFKNFINEFIDKKSENYQFCFSEDLSFGNYIQYEIYLQSLKINNGQEFIN
;
A
#
# COMPACT_ATOMS: atom_id res chain seq x y z
N MET A 1 -19.14 22.48 -55.75
CA MET A 1 -19.67 22.27 -54.38
C MET A 1 -18.87 21.14 -53.75
N MET A 2 -18.49 21.25 -52.47
CA MET A 2 -17.67 20.30 -51.68
C MET A 2 -16.14 20.48 -51.75
N LYS A 3 -15.61 21.51 -51.08
CA LYS A 3 -14.17 21.69 -50.77
C LYS A 3 -13.87 21.89 -49.27
N TYR A 4 -14.83 21.64 -48.38
CA TYR A 4 -14.70 21.96 -46.96
C TYR A 4 -14.89 20.76 -46.01
N ILE A 5 -14.50 19.55 -46.42
CA ILE A 5 -14.58 18.37 -45.51
C ILE A 5 -13.24 18.05 -44.85
N LEU A 6 -12.11 18.60 -45.32
CA LEU A 6 -10.79 18.34 -44.74
C LEU A 6 -10.43 19.19 -43.49
N GLY A 7 -11.36 19.99 -42.98
CA GLY A 7 -11.09 20.92 -41.86
C GLY A 7 -11.46 20.41 -40.47
N ILE A 8 -12.20 19.31 -40.34
CA ILE A 8 -12.79 18.88 -39.05
C ILE A 8 -12.04 17.70 -38.40
N ALA A 9 -11.17 17.00 -39.14
CA ALA A 9 -10.45 15.83 -38.63
C ALA A 9 -9.23 16.17 -37.73
N ALA A 10 -8.84 17.44 -37.62
CA ALA A 10 -7.61 17.84 -36.89
C ALA A 10 -7.82 18.20 -35.41
N LEU A 11 -9.06 18.15 -34.88
CA LEU A 11 -9.38 18.60 -33.51
C LEU A 11 -9.53 17.46 -32.47
N LEU A 12 -9.31 16.19 -32.83
CA LEU A 12 -9.66 15.06 -31.96
C LEU A 12 -8.51 14.42 -31.16
N PHE A 13 -7.29 14.96 -31.16
CA PHE A 13 -6.15 14.32 -30.46
C PHE A 13 -5.44 15.14 -29.39
N PHE A 14 -6.02 16.26 -28.94
CA PHE A 14 -5.56 16.91 -27.71
C PHE A 14 -6.16 16.27 -26.46
N SER A 15 -5.96 14.95 -26.30
CA SER A 15 -5.96 14.40 -24.94
C SER A 15 -4.58 14.65 -24.35
N CYS A 16 -4.33 15.91 -23.97
CA CYS A 16 -3.37 16.19 -22.90
C CYS A 16 -4.03 15.76 -21.59
N GLY A 17 -4.22 14.45 -21.41
CA GLY A 17 -4.37 13.89 -20.08
C GLY A 17 -3.05 14.19 -19.38
N ASN A 18 -3.08 14.99 -18.32
CA ASN A 18 -1.91 15.21 -17.47
C ASN A 18 -1.29 13.85 -17.19
N LYS A 19 -0.07 13.59 -17.67
CA LYS A 19 0.64 12.36 -17.33
C LYS A 19 1.00 12.49 -15.87
N GLU A 20 0.23 11.82 -15.02
CA GLU A 20 0.43 11.88 -13.59
C GLU A 20 1.44 10.82 -13.21
N ASP A 21 2.67 11.25 -12.95
CA ASP A 21 3.73 10.36 -12.54
C ASP A 21 3.53 9.93 -11.09
N ILE A 22 3.45 8.61 -10.87
CA ILE A 22 3.41 8.00 -9.55
C ILE A 22 4.77 7.44 -9.16
N LEU A 23 5.28 7.82 -8.00
CA LEU A 23 6.55 7.30 -7.50
C LEU A 23 6.30 6.04 -6.66
N LEU A 24 6.50 4.86 -7.25
CA LEU A 24 6.31 3.61 -6.52
C LEU A 24 7.35 3.40 -5.41
N PRO A 25 6.97 2.72 -4.31
CA PRO A 25 7.92 2.18 -3.33
C PRO A 25 8.97 1.30 -3.99
N LYS A 26 10.12 1.13 -3.33
CA LYS A 26 11.22 0.29 -3.81
C LYS A 26 11.65 -0.70 -2.74
N ALA A 27 11.94 -1.92 -3.16
CA ALA A 27 12.53 -2.96 -2.33
C ALA A 27 13.55 -3.79 -3.13
N ASP A 28 14.26 -4.68 -2.47
CA ASP A 28 15.39 -5.45 -3.02
C ASP A 28 15.01 -6.84 -3.54
N ARG A 29 13.73 -7.20 -3.50
CA ARG A 29 13.24 -8.53 -3.85
C ARG A 29 11.83 -8.49 -4.38
N THR A 30 11.48 -9.49 -5.17
CA THR A 30 10.13 -9.75 -5.64
C THR A 30 9.42 -10.72 -4.69
N ILE A 31 8.23 -10.33 -4.19
CA ILE A 31 7.33 -11.20 -3.44
C ILE A 31 6.39 -11.93 -4.41
N VAL A 32 5.56 -11.17 -5.13
CA VAL A 32 4.74 -11.67 -6.25
C VAL A 32 5.18 -10.96 -7.52
N LYS A 33 5.50 -11.73 -8.56
CA LYS A 33 5.99 -11.20 -9.84
C LYS A 33 4.87 -10.78 -10.78
N GLU A 34 3.82 -11.58 -10.84
CA GLU A 34 2.73 -11.41 -11.81
C GLU A 34 1.38 -11.64 -11.13
N VAL A 35 0.41 -10.83 -11.52
CA VAL A 35 -1.00 -10.93 -11.14
C VAL A 35 -1.80 -10.86 -12.42
N MET A 36 -2.76 -11.77 -12.60
CA MET A 36 -3.66 -11.78 -13.76
C MET A 36 -5.01 -11.16 -13.39
N ASP A 37 -5.85 -10.86 -14.39
CA ASP A 37 -7.23 -10.37 -14.20
C ASP A 37 -7.31 -9.23 -13.18
N LEU A 38 -6.61 -8.13 -13.49
CA LEU A 38 -6.37 -7.06 -12.54
C LEU A 38 -7.00 -5.72 -12.95
N SER A 39 -7.30 -4.92 -11.93
CA SER A 39 -7.71 -3.53 -12.02
C SER A 39 -6.69 -2.63 -11.32
N PRO A 40 -6.07 -1.67 -12.02
CA PRO A 40 -5.15 -0.74 -11.41
C PRO A 40 -5.90 0.44 -10.76
N ILE A 41 -5.66 0.64 -9.47
CA ILE A 41 -6.14 1.78 -8.70
C ILE A 41 -4.93 2.65 -8.34
N TYR A 42 -5.04 3.95 -8.54
CA TYR A 42 -3.94 4.89 -8.29
C TYR A 42 -4.29 5.83 -7.15
N ILE A 43 -3.32 6.05 -6.26
CA ILE A 43 -3.36 7.06 -5.19
C ILE A 43 -2.17 8.01 -5.38
N PHE A 44 -2.44 9.19 -5.91
CA PHE A 44 -1.44 10.17 -6.30
C PHE A 44 -1.08 11.11 -5.14
N PHE A 45 0.21 11.45 -5.06
CA PHE A 45 0.70 12.52 -4.20
C PHE A 45 0.43 13.88 -4.84
N ARG A 46 -0.34 14.73 -4.15
CA ARG A 46 -0.62 16.10 -4.56
C ARG A 46 -0.24 17.09 -3.49
N VAL A 47 0.08 18.30 -3.91
CA VAL A 47 0.30 19.44 -3.03
C VAL A 47 -0.68 20.53 -3.40
N ASN A 48 -1.42 21.04 -2.41
CA ASN A 48 -2.23 22.24 -2.54
C ASN A 48 -1.77 23.25 -1.48
N GLY A 49 -0.97 24.23 -1.90
CA GLY A 49 -0.31 25.15 -0.97
C GLY A 49 0.66 24.42 -0.05
N LYS A 50 0.36 24.40 1.26
CA LYS A 50 1.15 23.68 2.28
C LYS A 50 0.60 22.29 2.60
N ASP A 51 -0.56 21.93 2.05
CA ASP A 51 -1.24 20.68 2.34
C ASP A 51 -0.85 19.59 1.34
N THR A 52 -0.61 18.39 1.86
CA THR A 52 -0.44 17.17 1.07
C THR A 52 -1.80 16.48 0.95
N LEU A 53 -2.16 16.05 -0.26
CA LEU A 53 -3.41 15.34 -0.54
C LEU A 53 -3.12 13.98 -1.19
N ALA A 54 -3.93 12.98 -0.84
CA ALA A 54 -3.97 11.68 -1.50
C ALA A 54 -5.16 11.64 -2.47
N GLU A 55 -4.89 11.74 -3.78
CA GLU A 55 -5.93 11.73 -4.80
C GLU A 55 -6.15 10.32 -5.36
N VAL A 56 -7.36 9.78 -5.23
CA VAL A 56 -7.66 8.39 -5.60
C VAL A 56 -8.44 8.31 -6.90
N ASN A 57 -7.92 7.57 -7.88
CA ASN A 57 -8.68 7.20 -9.08
C ASN A 57 -9.61 6.01 -8.79
N ARG A 58 -10.81 6.29 -8.27
CA ARG A 58 -11.81 5.28 -7.91
C ARG A 58 -12.53 4.66 -9.13
N LYS A 59 -12.39 5.23 -10.33
CA LYS A 59 -13.16 4.79 -11.51
C LYS A 59 -12.75 3.41 -12.02
N ASN A 60 -11.57 2.93 -11.63
CA ASN A 60 -11.01 1.67 -12.11
C ASN A 60 -11.29 0.47 -11.18
N SER A 61 -12.08 0.58 -10.12
CA SER A 61 -12.28 -0.51 -9.15
C SER A 61 -13.33 -1.54 -9.63
N ILE A 62 -12.94 -2.54 -10.43
CA ILE A 62 -13.84 -3.61 -10.89
C ILE A 62 -13.88 -4.73 -9.85
N SER A 63 -15.05 -4.99 -9.24
CA SER A 63 -15.21 -5.87 -8.06
C SER A 63 -14.77 -7.32 -8.26
N THR A 64 -14.86 -7.85 -9.49
CA THR A 64 -14.56 -9.26 -9.81
C THR A 64 -13.08 -9.53 -10.08
N THR A 65 -12.25 -8.50 -10.16
CA THR A 65 -10.82 -8.56 -10.53
C THR A 65 -9.90 -8.43 -9.31
N ASN A 66 -8.64 -8.83 -9.47
CA ASN A 66 -7.58 -8.48 -8.52
C ASN A 66 -7.38 -6.96 -8.52
N TRP A 67 -7.16 -6.34 -7.36
CA TRP A 67 -6.90 -4.89 -7.30
C TRP A 67 -5.42 -4.65 -7.05
N ILE A 68 -4.81 -3.84 -7.91
CA ILE A 68 -3.44 -3.37 -7.73
C ILE A 68 -3.50 -1.91 -7.31
N LEU A 69 -3.19 -1.63 -6.05
CA LEU A 69 -3.06 -0.29 -5.54
C LEU A 69 -1.64 0.22 -5.81
N ASN A 70 -1.56 1.13 -6.76
CA ASN A 70 -0.38 1.91 -7.08
C ASN A 70 -0.46 3.19 -6.24
N ILE A 71 0.39 3.30 -5.21
CA ILE A 71 0.34 4.39 -4.24
C ILE A 71 1.68 5.11 -4.26
N ASP A 72 1.64 6.43 -4.32
CA ASP A 72 2.85 7.24 -4.29
C ASP A 72 3.56 7.10 -2.94
N LYS A 73 4.82 6.68 -2.98
CA LYS A 73 5.65 6.37 -1.81
C LYS A 73 5.81 7.54 -0.84
N ARG A 74 5.60 8.79 -1.29
CA ARG A 74 5.79 10.00 -0.49
C ARG A 74 4.61 10.27 0.44
N LEU A 75 3.45 9.68 0.19
CA LEU A 75 2.25 9.91 0.99
C LEU A 75 2.43 9.34 2.41
N PRO A 76 2.06 10.08 3.46
CA PRO A 76 2.04 9.55 4.83
C PRO A 76 0.84 8.60 5.03
N LEU A 77 0.98 7.62 5.93
CA LEU A 77 -0.05 6.62 6.20
C LEU A 77 -1.38 7.23 6.66
N ARG A 78 -1.36 8.36 7.38
CA ARG A 78 -2.56 9.10 7.80
C ARG A 78 -3.45 9.56 6.64
N LEU A 79 -2.89 9.70 5.43
CA LEU A 79 -3.65 10.02 4.22
C LEU A 79 -3.97 8.77 3.40
N VAL A 80 -3.06 7.79 3.36
CA VAL A 80 -3.20 6.58 2.53
C VAL A 80 -4.19 5.60 3.12
N ILE A 81 -4.00 5.23 4.40
CA ILE A 81 -4.72 4.12 5.01
C ILE A 81 -6.24 4.38 5.09
N PRO A 82 -6.73 5.59 5.38
CA PRO A 82 -8.17 5.86 5.29
C PRO A 82 -8.77 5.61 3.90
N GLU A 83 -8.05 5.91 2.82
CA GLU A 83 -8.52 5.63 1.46
C GLU A 83 -8.46 4.14 1.13
N VAL A 84 -7.42 3.43 1.58
CA VAL A 84 -7.34 1.96 1.48
C VAL A 84 -8.51 1.29 2.22
N MET A 85 -8.82 1.73 3.44
CA MET A 85 -9.93 1.20 4.23
C MET A 85 -11.27 1.37 3.51
N LYS A 86 -11.54 2.55 2.93
CA LYS A 86 -12.75 2.80 2.11
C LYS A 86 -12.84 1.85 0.92
N LEU A 87 -11.72 1.58 0.24
CA LEU A 87 -11.67 0.62 -0.86
C LEU A 87 -11.94 -0.81 -0.37
N GLN A 88 -11.33 -1.23 0.74
CA GLN A 88 -11.57 -2.54 1.36
C GLN A 88 -13.03 -2.71 1.80
N GLU A 89 -13.63 -1.69 2.41
CA GLU A 89 -15.04 -1.68 2.82
C GLU A 89 -15.97 -1.84 1.61
N LYS A 90 -15.75 -1.05 0.55
CA LYS A 90 -16.49 -1.19 -0.70
C LYS A 90 -16.41 -2.62 -1.23
N ARG A 91 -15.20 -3.19 -1.30
CA ARG A 91 -14.99 -4.55 -1.80
C ARG A 91 -15.66 -5.62 -0.94
N ARG A 92 -15.58 -5.48 0.39
CA ARG A 92 -16.18 -6.44 1.34
C ARG A 92 -17.71 -6.31 1.38
N GLY A 93 -18.24 -5.11 1.14
CA GLY A 93 -19.67 -4.81 1.12
C GLY A 93 -20.40 -5.19 -0.18
N ASP A 94 -19.70 -5.32 -1.31
CA ASP A 94 -20.24 -5.74 -2.61
C ASP A 94 -20.61 -7.25 -2.62
N SER A 95 -21.64 -7.62 -1.85
CA SER A 95 -22.03 -9.02 -1.60
C SER A 95 -22.65 -9.74 -2.80
N ALA A 96 -23.26 -9.03 -3.75
CA ALA A 96 -24.00 -9.62 -4.87
C ALA A 96 -23.14 -10.02 -6.08
N HIS A 97 -21.95 -9.45 -6.23
CA HIS A 97 -21.05 -9.67 -7.38
C HIS A 97 -19.58 -9.86 -6.98
N LYS A 98 -19.34 -10.30 -5.74
CA LYS A 98 -18.00 -10.51 -5.18
C LYS A 98 -17.38 -11.79 -5.74
N ASN A 99 -16.17 -11.67 -6.27
CA ASN A 99 -15.29 -12.82 -6.48
C ASN A 99 -14.46 -13.04 -5.21
N GLU A 100 -14.75 -14.10 -4.45
CA GLU A 100 -14.02 -14.38 -3.20
C GLU A 100 -12.55 -14.71 -3.42
N ALA A 101 -12.19 -15.22 -4.61
CA ALA A 101 -10.82 -15.56 -4.96
C ALA A 101 -9.98 -14.33 -5.32
N ALA A 102 -10.63 -13.21 -5.66
CA ALA A 102 -9.92 -12.03 -6.10
C ALA A 102 -9.24 -11.33 -4.91
N GLN A 103 -7.97 -10.95 -5.10
CA GLN A 103 -7.07 -10.44 -4.08
C GLN A 103 -6.76 -8.94 -4.28
N ASN A 104 -6.19 -8.32 -3.25
CA ASN A 104 -5.67 -6.97 -3.29
C ASN A 104 -4.15 -7.00 -3.07
N TYR A 105 -3.43 -6.21 -3.86
CA TYR A 105 -1.99 -6.07 -3.77
C TYR A 105 -1.57 -4.61 -3.79
N TYR A 106 -0.51 -4.30 -3.05
CA TYR A 106 0.26 -3.08 -3.30
C TYR A 106 1.32 -3.36 -4.34
N SER A 107 1.51 -2.41 -5.26
CA SER A 107 2.61 -2.48 -6.23
C SER A 107 3.86 -1.77 -5.70
N TYR A 108 5.03 -2.30 -6.02
CA TYR A 108 6.32 -1.66 -5.78
C TYR A 108 7.31 -2.05 -6.88
N ALA A 109 8.43 -1.32 -6.97
CA ALA A 109 9.52 -1.65 -7.88
C ALA A 109 10.59 -2.48 -7.17
N ASP A 110 10.86 -3.69 -7.68
CA ASP A 110 12.03 -4.46 -7.30
C ASP A 110 13.27 -3.81 -7.93
N SER A 111 14.13 -3.27 -7.08
CA SER A 111 15.34 -2.54 -7.48
C SER A 111 16.48 -3.46 -7.93
N ILE A 112 16.48 -4.74 -7.52
CA ILE A 112 17.47 -5.74 -7.94
C ILE A 112 16.97 -6.46 -9.18
N GLY A 113 15.74 -6.98 -9.14
CA GLY A 113 15.10 -7.67 -10.26
C GLY A 113 14.74 -6.74 -11.42
N LYS A 114 14.68 -5.43 -11.17
CA LYS A 114 14.32 -4.37 -12.15
C LYS A 114 12.94 -4.60 -12.78
N ASN A 115 11.99 -5.05 -11.98
CA ASN A 115 10.61 -5.33 -12.39
C ASN A 115 9.59 -4.70 -11.45
N LEU A 116 8.35 -4.60 -11.92
CA LEU A 116 7.19 -4.37 -11.06
C LEU A 116 6.95 -5.64 -10.22
N ALA A 117 6.62 -5.47 -8.96
CA ALA A 117 6.33 -6.55 -8.03
C ALA A 117 5.16 -6.16 -7.12
N PHE A 118 4.58 -7.17 -6.47
CA PHE A 118 3.35 -7.03 -5.72
C PHE A 118 3.44 -7.68 -4.34
N ILE A 119 2.82 -7.06 -3.34
CA ILE A 119 2.68 -7.62 -2.00
C ILE A 119 1.18 -7.73 -1.65
N PRO A 120 0.68 -8.93 -1.31
CA PRO A 120 -0.74 -9.13 -1.01
C PRO A 120 -1.12 -8.48 0.33
N PHE A 121 -2.30 -7.86 0.39
CA PHE A 121 -2.84 -7.27 1.62
C PHE A 121 -4.34 -7.54 1.83
N THR A 122 -4.93 -8.48 1.08
CA THR A 122 -6.38 -8.80 1.14
C THR A 122 -6.88 -9.05 2.57
N ASN A 123 -6.08 -9.77 3.36
CA ASN A 123 -6.42 -10.21 4.71
C ASN A 123 -5.94 -9.25 5.80
N VAL A 124 -5.35 -8.11 5.42
CA VAL A 124 -4.92 -7.08 6.37
C VAL A 124 -6.13 -6.24 6.76
N HIS A 125 -6.33 -6.10 8.07
CA HIS A 125 -7.34 -5.23 8.66
C HIS A 125 -6.68 -4.06 9.36
N TYR A 126 -6.76 -2.88 8.74
CA TYR A 126 -6.21 -1.65 9.30
C TYR A 126 -7.05 -1.12 10.46
N LYS A 127 -6.37 -0.58 11.46
CA LYS A 127 -6.96 0.03 12.67
C LYS A 127 -6.29 1.37 12.96
N MET A 128 -7.02 2.47 12.77
CA MET A 128 -6.57 3.84 13.09
C MET A 128 -6.83 4.17 14.57
N VAL A 129 -6.36 3.30 15.48
CA VAL A 129 -6.53 3.46 16.94
C VAL A 129 -5.27 3.01 17.64
N LYS A 130 -5.08 3.46 18.89
CA LYS A 130 -3.95 3.01 19.72
C LYS A 130 -4.01 1.49 19.94
N PRO A 131 -2.92 0.74 19.70
CA PRO A 131 -2.87 -0.69 19.95
C PRO A 131 -3.09 -1.00 21.44
N LYS A 132 -3.70 -2.16 21.71
CA LYS A 132 -3.98 -2.69 23.04
C LYS A 132 -3.44 -4.11 23.10
N ALA A 133 -2.14 -4.19 23.30
CA ALA A 133 -1.36 -5.43 23.34
C ALA A 133 -0.31 -5.32 24.45
N GLU A 134 0.15 -6.46 24.94
CA GLU A 134 1.24 -6.55 25.93
C GLU A 134 2.58 -6.16 25.32
N VAL A 135 2.76 -6.51 24.04
CA VAL A 135 3.95 -6.17 23.26
C VAL A 135 3.52 -5.34 22.06
N ILE A 136 4.00 -4.10 22.00
CA ILE A 136 3.80 -3.20 20.86
C ILE A 136 5.12 -3.05 20.14
N VAL A 137 5.13 -3.49 18.88
CA VAL A 137 6.23 -3.23 17.95
C VAL A 137 5.86 -2.01 17.12
N PHE A 138 6.47 -0.88 17.43
CA PHE A 138 6.18 0.40 16.82
C PHE A 138 7.23 0.82 15.80
N PHE A 139 6.80 1.12 14.58
CA PHE A 139 7.63 1.65 13.50
C PHE A 139 7.40 3.16 13.40
N ASP A 140 8.39 3.95 13.79
CA ASP A 140 8.25 5.40 13.80
C ASP A 140 8.47 6.04 12.42
N LYS A 141 8.09 7.31 12.29
CA LYS A 141 8.27 8.09 11.05
C LYS A 141 9.73 8.28 10.62
N SER A 142 10.68 8.09 11.54
CA SER A 142 12.12 8.17 11.29
C SER A 142 12.73 6.82 10.89
N ASN A 143 11.89 5.82 10.58
CA ASN A 143 12.31 4.49 10.18
C ASN A 143 13.08 3.75 11.29
N LYS A 144 12.70 3.97 12.55
CA LYS A 144 13.21 3.23 13.72
C LYS A 144 12.14 2.32 14.28
N ILE A 145 12.60 1.22 14.87
CA ILE A 145 11.75 0.20 15.49
C ILE A 145 11.84 0.34 17.00
N TRP A 146 10.70 0.33 17.66
CA TRP A 146 10.57 0.40 19.10
C TRP A 146 9.76 -0.78 19.59
N VAL A 147 10.19 -1.41 20.68
CA VAL A 147 9.42 -2.45 21.36
C VAL A 147 9.18 -1.99 22.78
N ASN A 148 7.90 -1.80 23.14
CA ASN A 148 7.50 -1.31 24.46
C ASN A 148 8.28 -0.05 24.92
N GLY A 149 8.58 0.85 23.98
CA GLY A 149 9.29 2.10 24.22
C GLY A 149 10.82 2.02 24.19
N LEU A 150 11.40 0.83 24.00
CA LEU A 150 12.85 0.65 23.81
C LEU A 150 13.19 0.58 22.33
N MET A 151 14.10 1.44 21.88
CA MET A 151 14.57 1.40 20.49
C MET A 151 15.39 0.13 20.24
N ILE A 152 15.04 -0.60 19.21
CA ILE A 152 15.78 -1.77 18.75
C ILE A 152 16.44 -1.45 17.41
N LYS A 153 17.72 -1.78 17.27
CA LYS A 153 18.43 -1.67 15.99
C LYS A 153 17.96 -2.77 15.02
N ASN A 154 17.93 -2.46 13.73
CA ASN A 154 17.44 -3.38 12.69
C ASN A 154 18.16 -4.74 12.67
N ASP A 155 19.46 -4.77 12.94
CA ASP A 155 20.27 -6.00 13.03
C ASP A 155 19.84 -6.92 14.19
N LYS A 156 19.34 -6.33 15.28
CA LYS A 156 18.84 -7.07 16.45
C LYS A 156 17.36 -7.40 16.38
N PHE A 157 16.60 -6.72 15.53
CA PHE A 157 15.16 -6.91 15.42
C PHE A 157 14.79 -8.31 14.95
N LYS A 158 15.54 -8.90 14.00
CA LYS A 158 15.35 -10.30 13.59
C LYS A 158 15.45 -11.29 14.76
N ASN A 159 16.43 -11.08 15.65
CA ASN A 159 16.58 -11.93 16.83
C ASN A 159 15.42 -11.74 17.79
N PHE A 160 14.98 -10.49 18.00
CA PHE A 160 13.79 -10.19 18.79
C PHE A 160 12.56 -10.95 18.27
N ILE A 161 12.28 -10.90 16.96
CA ILE A 161 11.17 -11.66 16.36
C ILE A 161 11.31 -13.16 16.62
N ASN A 162 12.45 -13.77 16.27
CA ASN A 162 12.64 -15.21 16.38
C ASN A 162 12.62 -15.71 17.84
N GLU A 163 12.99 -14.87 18.80
CA GLU A 163 13.04 -15.23 20.22
C GLU A 163 11.73 -14.98 20.95
N PHE A 164 11.04 -13.88 20.65
CA PHE A 164 9.82 -13.47 21.37
C PHE A 164 8.55 -13.90 20.68
N ILE A 165 8.46 -13.75 19.35
CA ILE A 165 7.22 -14.00 18.60
C ILE A 165 7.05 -15.49 18.29
N ASP A 166 8.11 -16.17 17.86
CA ASP A 166 8.03 -17.59 17.47
C ASP A 166 7.94 -18.55 18.68
N LYS A 167 8.43 -18.15 19.86
CA LYS A 167 8.52 -19.03 21.04
C LYS A 167 7.45 -18.77 22.09
N LYS A 168 6.79 -17.62 22.06
CA LYS A 168 5.73 -17.29 23.00
C LYS A 168 4.54 -16.73 22.24
N SER A 169 3.40 -17.38 22.45
CA SER A 169 2.06 -16.90 22.06
C SER A 169 1.68 -15.63 22.85
N GLU A 170 2.52 -14.60 22.84
CA GLU A 170 2.20 -13.30 23.43
C GLU A 170 1.32 -12.51 22.45
N ASN A 171 0.35 -11.77 22.98
CA ASN A 171 -0.49 -10.86 22.21
C ASN A 171 0.36 -9.64 21.80
N TYR A 172 1.08 -9.75 20.69
CA TYR A 172 1.83 -8.65 20.10
C TYR A 172 1.04 -7.95 19.00
N GLN A 173 1.25 -6.65 18.83
CA GLN A 173 0.66 -5.86 17.76
C GLN A 173 1.72 -5.00 17.07
N PHE A 174 1.71 -5.03 15.74
CA PHE A 174 2.48 -4.09 14.93
C PHE A 174 1.71 -2.79 14.80
N CYS A 175 2.42 -1.69 15.05
CA CYS A 175 1.90 -0.34 14.98
C CYS A 175 2.84 0.52 14.13
N PHE A 176 2.30 1.23 13.16
CA PHE A 176 3.05 2.12 12.30
C PHE A 176 2.67 3.56 12.62
N SER A 177 3.65 4.46 12.61
CA SER A 177 3.40 5.88 12.75
C SER A 177 2.48 6.37 11.64
N GLU A 178 1.49 7.18 11.98
CA GLU A 178 0.59 7.80 11.00
C GLU A 178 1.34 8.73 10.01
N ASP A 179 2.49 9.25 10.42
CA ASP A 179 3.38 10.10 9.61
C ASP A 179 4.42 9.28 8.83
N LEU A 180 4.47 7.95 8.99
CA LEU A 180 5.35 7.10 8.21
C LEU A 180 4.98 7.22 6.73
N SER A 181 6.00 7.32 5.86
CA SER A 181 5.75 7.33 4.42
C SER A 181 5.29 5.94 3.96
N PHE A 182 4.41 5.90 2.97
CA PHE A 182 3.97 4.64 2.36
C PHE A 182 5.14 3.83 1.79
N GLY A 183 6.17 4.52 1.29
CA GLY A 183 7.41 3.88 0.85
C GLY A 183 8.11 3.08 1.95
N ASN A 184 8.27 3.65 3.14
CA ASN A 184 8.89 2.96 4.26
C ASN A 184 7.99 1.86 4.82
N TYR A 185 6.68 2.08 4.85
CA TYR A 185 5.72 1.05 5.21
C TYR A 185 5.87 -0.22 4.35
N ILE A 186 5.93 -0.08 3.02
CA ILE A 186 6.16 -1.24 2.14
C ILE A 186 7.50 -1.93 2.39
N GLN A 187 8.55 -1.18 2.74
CA GLN A 187 9.83 -1.79 3.11
C GLN A 187 9.71 -2.63 4.39
N TYR A 188 8.96 -2.15 5.39
CA TYR A 188 8.69 -2.92 6.59
C TYR A 188 7.83 -4.14 6.32
N GLU A 189 6.76 -4.02 5.53
CA GLU A 189 5.93 -5.16 5.16
C GLU A 189 6.74 -6.26 4.48
N ILE A 190 7.59 -5.91 3.51
CA ILE A 190 8.48 -6.87 2.83
C ILE A 190 9.49 -7.48 3.81
N TYR A 191 10.02 -6.69 4.73
CA TYR A 191 10.93 -7.18 5.76
C TYR A 191 10.25 -8.17 6.70
N LEU A 192 9.06 -7.86 7.21
CA LEU A 192 8.26 -8.74 8.08
C LEU A 192 7.89 -10.03 7.38
N GLN A 193 7.51 -9.96 6.10
CA GLN A 193 7.20 -11.13 5.29
C GLN A 193 8.43 -12.02 5.07
N SER A 194 9.63 -11.41 4.94
CA SER A 194 10.89 -12.17 4.87
C SER A 194 11.24 -12.93 6.15
N LEU A 195 10.68 -12.49 7.28
CA LEU A 195 10.75 -13.17 8.56
C LEU A 195 9.61 -14.17 8.77
N LYS A 196 8.79 -14.42 7.72
CA LYS A 196 7.61 -15.31 7.75
C LYS A 196 6.54 -14.89 8.76
N ILE A 197 6.50 -13.61 9.12
CA ILE A 197 5.44 -13.06 9.95
C ILE A 197 4.27 -12.69 9.07
N ASN A 198 3.13 -13.34 9.26
CA ASN A 198 1.87 -12.96 8.64
C ASN A 198 1.04 -12.20 9.66
N ASN A 199 0.75 -10.94 9.41
CA ASN A 199 -0.07 -10.12 10.29
C ASN A 199 -1.45 -9.86 9.67
N GLY A 200 -2.52 -10.21 10.40
CA GLY A 200 -3.88 -9.94 9.96
C GLY A 200 -4.40 -8.57 10.39
N GLN A 201 -3.72 -7.89 11.33
CA GLN A 201 -4.18 -6.62 11.89
C GLN A 201 -3.04 -5.62 12.05
N GLU A 202 -3.16 -4.47 11.39
CA GLU A 202 -2.14 -3.43 11.45
C GLU A 202 -2.71 -2.15 12.04
N PHE A 203 -2.00 -1.61 13.03
CA PHE A 203 -2.40 -0.40 13.73
C PHE A 203 -1.65 0.79 13.16
N ILE A 204 -2.34 1.90 12.96
CA ILE A 204 -1.76 3.17 12.52
C ILE A 204 -2.03 4.20 13.59
N ASN A 205 -0.96 4.76 14.16
CA ASN A 205 -1.03 5.68 15.30
C ASN A 205 0.24 6.53 15.41
#